data_AF-A0A1E3VUV2-F1
#
_entry.id   AF-A0A1E3VUV2-F1
#
_cell.length_a   1.000
_cell.length_b   1.000
_cell.length_c   1.000
_cell.angle_alpha   90.00
_cell.angle_beta   90.00
_cell.angle_gamma   90.00
#
_symmetry.space_group_name_H-M   'P 1'
#
loop_
_entity.id
_entity.type
_entity.pdbx_description
1 polymer ?
#
loop_
_entity_poly.entity_id
_entity_poly.type
_entity_poly.pdbx_seq_one_letter_code
_entity_poly.pdbx_strand_id
1 'polypeptide(L)'
;MDVNRALELSLGDPLALRIRGGVYEAQERVDDAIYDYQRALAKDPFQAESRAALLRLNQEVPVATGQPLGEAMDGWVVTEPSPGRYMASNPDYGALRVELEMFGAGKPKILEWKLMRGALSGIGLLKYYAGDFGGGDELEYVAIVDTRANKVVSIEPQRWGERAAQWNWQAVSVVVTDPDGHANEIKLRKERRAPVARGRDTDSWGFGGQPRNERRRARGGGGGGGGGGAFDWLFR
;
A
#
# COMPACT_ATOMS: atom_id res chain seq x y z
N MET A 1 -38.97 -28.31 15.97
CA MET A 1 -37.51 -28.23 16.21
C MET A 1 -37.31 -27.45 17.48
N ASP A 2 -36.69 -28.06 18.48
CA ASP A 2 -36.42 -27.43 19.78
C ASP A 2 -35.24 -26.46 19.64
N VAL A 3 -35.52 -25.15 19.61
CA VAL A 3 -34.52 -24.08 19.46
C VAL A 3 -33.51 -24.10 20.62
N ASN A 4 -33.89 -24.66 21.77
CA ASN A 4 -33.01 -24.75 22.93
C ASN A 4 -31.85 -25.73 22.73
N ARG A 5 -31.99 -26.74 21.86
CA ARG A 5 -30.93 -27.72 21.58
C ARG A 5 -29.94 -27.25 20.52
N ALA A 6 -30.33 -26.29 19.68
CA ALA A 6 -29.44 -25.64 18.72
C ALA A 6 -28.45 -24.66 19.40
N LEU A 7 -28.80 -24.15 20.59
CA LEU A 7 -27.97 -23.25 21.40
C LEU A 7 -26.76 -23.93 22.07
N GLU A 8 -26.72 -25.27 22.11
CA GLU A 8 -25.60 -26.04 22.69
C GLU A 8 -24.39 -26.15 21.75
N LEU A 9 -24.50 -25.74 20.48
CA LEU A 9 -23.42 -25.84 19.50
C LEU A 9 -22.83 -24.46 19.17
N SER A 10 -21.68 -24.19 19.80
CA SER A 10 -20.83 -22.99 19.65
C SER A 10 -21.42 -21.67 20.17
N LEU A 11 -21.30 -21.46 21.48
CA LEU A 11 -21.65 -20.22 22.20
C LEU A 11 -20.95 -18.92 21.69
N GLY A 12 -20.06 -19.02 20.70
CA GLY A 12 -19.32 -17.89 20.15
C GLY A 12 -19.34 -17.79 18.62
N ASP A 13 -20.10 -18.65 17.94
CA ASP A 13 -20.27 -18.57 16.49
C ASP A 13 -21.16 -17.35 16.11
N PRO A 14 -20.80 -16.55 15.08
CA PRO A 14 -21.56 -15.36 14.70
C PRO A 14 -23.02 -15.66 14.37
N LEU A 15 -23.32 -16.81 13.76
CA LEU A 15 -24.67 -17.20 13.39
C LEU A 15 -25.48 -17.62 14.62
N ALA A 16 -24.87 -18.36 15.56
CA ALA A 16 -25.49 -18.71 16.83
C ALA A 16 -25.81 -17.46 17.68
N LEU A 17 -24.88 -16.51 17.76
CA LEU A 17 -25.07 -15.23 18.46
C LEU A 17 -26.22 -14.42 17.84
N ARG A 18 -26.26 -14.31 16.51
CA ARG A 18 -27.38 -13.66 15.80
C ARG A 18 -28.73 -14.28 16.12
N ILE A 19 -28.82 -15.62 16.08
CA ILE A 19 -30.06 -16.34 16.35
C ILE A 19 -30.51 -16.11 17.79
N ARG A 20 -29.58 -16.20 18.75
CA ARG A 20 -29.87 -15.96 20.17
C ARG A 20 -30.31 -14.52 20.42
N GLY A 21 -29.69 -13.54 19.78
CA GLY A 21 -30.14 -12.14 19.83
C GLY A 21 -31.59 -11.97 19.35
N GLY A 22 -31.97 -12.63 18.25
CA GLY A 22 -33.36 -12.63 17.77
C GLY A 22 -34.35 -13.30 18.73
N VAL A 23 -33.93 -14.35 19.43
CA VAL A 23 -34.75 -14.98 20.48
C VAL A 23 -34.93 -14.04 21.68
N TYR A 24 -33.87 -13.38 22.13
CA TYR A 24 -33.96 -12.41 23.23
C TYR A 24 -34.84 -11.22 22.88
N GLU A 25 -34.75 -10.74 21.66
CA GLU A 25 -35.62 -9.67 21.19
C GLU A 25 -37.10 -10.07 21.18
N ALA A 26 -37.41 -11.30 20.73
CA ALA A 26 -38.78 -11.84 20.80
C ALA A 26 -39.29 -12.05 22.24
N GLN A 27 -38.38 -12.13 23.21
CA GLN A 27 -38.67 -12.19 24.64
C GLN A 27 -38.66 -10.82 25.32
N GLU A 28 -38.59 -9.71 24.56
CA GLU A 28 -38.46 -8.34 25.06
C GLU A 28 -37.20 -8.09 25.91
N ARG A 29 -36.21 -8.98 25.83
CA ARG A 29 -34.89 -8.86 26.48
C ARG A 29 -33.94 -8.09 25.56
N VAL A 30 -34.24 -6.81 25.35
CA VAL A 30 -33.58 -5.97 24.35
C VAL A 30 -32.08 -5.83 24.60
N ASP A 31 -31.66 -5.63 25.85
CA ASP A 31 -30.24 -5.46 26.20
C ASP A 31 -29.41 -6.72 25.86
N ASP A 32 -29.95 -7.91 26.16
CA ASP A 32 -29.31 -9.18 25.82
C ASP A 32 -29.24 -9.39 24.30
N ALA A 33 -30.28 -8.96 23.57
CA ALA A 33 -30.28 -9.02 22.11
C ALA A 33 -29.20 -8.13 21.50
N ILE A 34 -29.10 -6.87 21.96
CA ILE A 34 -28.08 -5.91 21.51
C ILE A 34 -26.68 -6.48 21.76
N TYR A 35 -26.44 -7.02 22.96
CA TYR A 35 -25.16 -7.61 23.32
C TYR A 35 -24.76 -8.72 22.36
N ASP A 36 -25.69 -9.62 22.02
CA ASP A 36 -25.42 -10.73 21.11
C ASP A 36 -25.19 -10.26 19.67
N TYR A 37 -25.95 -9.29 19.17
CA TYR A 37 -25.72 -8.72 17.83
C TYR A 37 -24.35 -8.03 17.72
N GLN A 38 -23.94 -7.29 18.75
CA GLN A 38 -22.61 -6.67 18.77
C GLN A 38 -21.50 -7.74 18.81
N ARG A 39 -21.68 -8.81 19.60
CA ARG A 39 -20.74 -9.95 19.63
C ARG A 39 -20.66 -10.68 18.29
N ALA A 40 -21.79 -10.82 17.58
CA ALA A 40 -21.82 -11.38 16.24
C ALA A 40 -21.01 -10.52 15.27
N LEU A 41 -21.20 -9.18 15.28
CA LEU A 41 -20.47 -8.26 14.42
C LEU A 41 -18.97 -8.13 14.78
N ALA A 42 -18.59 -8.37 16.03
CA ALA A 42 -17.19 -8.44 16.41
C ALA A 42 -16.45 -9.65 15.80
N LYS A 43 -17.20 -10.63 15.27
CA LYS A 43 -16.67 -11.85 14.64
C LYS A 43 -16.92 -11.88 13.13
N ASP A 44 -18.08 -11.42 12.70
CA ASP A 44 -18.45 -11.19 11.31
C ASP A 44 -18.95 -9.75 11.15
N PRO A 45 -18.05 -8.78 10.88
CA PRO A 45 -18.40 -7.37 10.73
C PRO A 45 -19.41 -7.10 9.60
N PHE A 46 -19.65 -8.07 8.72
CA PHE A 46 -20.52 -7.94 7.55
C PHE A 46 -21.88 -8.57 7.70
N GLN A 47 -22.19 -9.19 8.85
CA GLN A 47 -23.45 -9.91 9.06
C GLN A 47 -24.68 -9.00 8.98
N ALA A 48 -25.37 -9.00 7.84
CA ALA A 48 -26.38 -8.02 7.48
C ALA A 48 -27.53 -7.95 8.51
N GLU A 49 -27.99 -9.09 9.01
CA GLU A 49 -29.11 -9.17 9.94
C GLU A 49 -28.79 -8.59 11.31
N SER A 50 -27.59 -8.82 11.85
CA SER A 50 -27.18 -8.22 13.13
C SER A 50 -27.07 -6.71 13.01
N ARG A 51 -26.58 -6.21 11.86
CA ARG A 51 -26.55 -4.76 11.59
C ARG A 51 -27.95 -4.18 11.47
N ALA A 52 -28.84 -4.84 10.73
CA ALA A 52 -30.23 -4.43 10.58
C ALA A 52 -30.99 -4.43 11.92
N ALA A 53 -30.72 -5.41 12.79
CA ALA A 53 -31.29 -5.48 14.12
C ALA A 53 -30.82 -4.31 15.01
N LEU A 54 -29.52 -3.99 15.01
CA LEU A 54 -29.01 -2.81 15.73
C LEU A 54 -29.63 -1.50 15.24
N LEU A 55 -29.78 -1.30 13.92
CA LEU A 55 -30.48 -0.13 13.37
C LEU A 55 -31.94 -0.05 13.86
N ARG A 56 -32.65 -1.18 13.82
CA ARG A 56 -34.05 -1.26 14.24
C ARG A 56 -34.22 -1.05 15.74
N LEU A 57 -33.21 -1.37 16.54
CA LEU A 57 -33.13 -1.12 17.97
C LEU A 57 -32.50 0.24 18.32
N ASN A 58 -32.37 1.13 17.33
CA ASN A 58 -31.81 2.47 17.48
C ASN A 58 -30.40 2.51 18.08
N GLN A 59 -29.59 1.48 17.82
CA GLN A 59 -28.20 1.40 18.26
C GLN A 59 -27.23 1.85 17.16
N GLU A 60 -26.06 2.31 17.57
CA GLU A 60 -24.95 2.53 16.66
C GLU A 60 -24.50 1.20 16.04
N VAL A 61 -24.34 1.18 14.73
CA VAL A 61 -23.85 0.01 14.00
C VAL A 61 -22.33 0.15 13.86
N PRO A 62 -21.53 -0.81 14.34
CA PRO A 62 -20.11 -0.82 14.07
C PRO A 62 -19.83 -0.67 12.57
N VAL A 63 -18.85 0.16 12.24
CA VAL A 63 -18.35 0.24 10.86
C VAL A 63 -17.89 -1.16 10.47
N ALA A 64 -18.31 -1.62 9.29
CA ALA A 64 -17.95 -2.95 8.83
C ALA A 64 -16.51 -2.95 8.30
N THR A 65 -15.56 -2.80 9.20
CA THR A 65 -14.14 -2.99 8.92
C THR A 65 -13.77 -4.41 9.31
N GLY A 66 -13.37 -5.22 8.34
CA GLY A 66 -12.88 -6.58 8.62
C GLY A 66 -11.69 -6.57 9.56
N GLN A 67 -11.65 -7.56 10.45
CA GLN A 67 -10.45 -7.88 11.20
C GLN A 67 -9.33 -8.36 10.25
N PRO A 68 -8.06 -8.33 10.69
CA PRO A 68 -6.98 -9.02 9.99
C PRO A 68 -7.39 -10.45 9.61
N LEU A 69 -7.23 -10.79 8.33
CA LEU A 69 -7.59 -12.11 7.79
C LEU A 69 -6.54 -13.19 8.09
N GLY A 70 -5.44 -12.82 8.75
CA GLY A 70 -4.36 -13.73 9.12
C GLY A 70 -3.24 -12.99 9.83
N GLU A 71 -2.18 -13.72 10.13
CA GLU A 71 -0.96 -13.16 10.71
C GLU A 71 -0.28 -12.20 9.74
N ALA A 72 0.38 -11.18 10.31
CA ALA A 72 1.16 -10.25 9.52
C ALA A 72 2.39 -10.96 8.94
N MET A 73 2.73 -10.68 7.68
CA MET A 73 4.00 -11.11 7.10
C MET A 73 4.83 -9.91 6.70
N ASP A 74 6.04 -9.81 7.24
CA ASP A 74 6.92 -8.65 7.06
C ASP A 74 6.21 -7.32 7.30
N GLY A 75 5.34 -7.29 8.32
CA GLY A 75 4.50 -6.14 8.68
C GLY A 75 3.26 -5.92 7.81
N TRP A 76 3.07 -6.68 6.73
CA TRP A 76 1.87 -6.62 5.91
C TRP A 76 0.70 -7.34 6.55
N VAL A 77 -0.40 -6.63 6.73
CA VAL A 77 -1.67 -7.12 7.27
C VAL A 77 -2.75 -6.99 6.20
N VAL A 78 -3.48 -8.06 5.97
CA VAL A 78 -4.64 -8.09 5.05
C VAL A 78 -5.92 -7.93 5.85
N THR A 79 -6.78 -7.01 5.44
CA THR A 79 -8.13 -6.83 5.97
C THR A 79 -9.16 -6.92 4.84
N GLU A 80 -10.41 -7.18 5.21
CA GLU A 80 -11.56 -7.13 4.29
C GLU A 80 -12.43 -5.94 4.70
N PRO A 81 -12.19 -4.71 4.20
CA PRO A 81 -13.01 -3.53 4.55
C PRO A 81 -14.45 -3.58 4.02
N SER A 82 -14.73 -4.39 3.01
CA SER A 82 -16.09 -4.70 2.54
C SER A 82 -16.10 -6.11 1.96
N PRO A 83 -17.23 -6.82 1.89
CA PRO A 83 -17.25 -8.20 1.41
C PRO A 83 -16.59 -8.34 0.03
N GLY A 84 -15.60 -9.22 -0.07
CA GLY A 84 -14.84 -9.46 -1.30
C GLY A 84 -13.82 -8.38 -1.67
N ARG A 85 -13.75 -7.27 -0.93
CA ARG A 85 -12.73 -6.24 -1.10
C ARG A 85 -11.64 -6.45 -0.08
N TYR A 86 -10.44 -6.78 -0.55
CA TYR A 86 -9.31 -7.08 0.31
C TYR A 86 -8.24 -6.00 0.20
N MET A 87 -7.70 -5.59 1.34
CA MET A 87 -6.69 -4.54 1.39
C MET A 87 -5.52 -4.95 2.27
N ALA A 88 -4.32 -4.92 1.70
CA ALA A 88 -3.08 -5.07 2.43
C ALA A 88 -2.52 -3.69 2.83
N SER A 89 -2.05 -3.61 4.07
CA SER A 89 -1.43 -2.41 4.64
C SER A 89 -0.22 -2.80 5.48
N ASN A 90 0.74 -1.88 5.63
CA ASN A 90 1.94 -2.11 6.43
C ASN A 90 2.27 -0.82 7.21
N PRO A 91 2.48 -0.87 8.53
CA PRO A 91 2.79 0.30 9.35
C PRO A 91 4.02 1.08 8.90
N ASP A 92 5.04 0.39 8.37
CA ASP A 92 6.27 1.02 7.86
C ASP A 92 6.00 1.85 6.59
N TYR A 93 4.90 1.55 5.90
CA TYR A 93 4.42 2.25 4.72
C TYR A 93 3.01 2.84 4.99
N GLY A 94 2.91 3.69 6.01
CA GLY A 94 1.62 4.11 6.59
C GLY A 94 0.57 4.67 5.61
N ALA A 95 0.98 5.27 4.48
CA ALA A 95 0.08 5.78 3.44
C ALA A 95 -0.19 4.79 2.30
N LEU A 96 0.61 3.73 2.16
CA LEU A 96 0.48 2.74 1.09
C LEU A 96 -0.63 1.74 1.44
N ARG A 97 -1.54 1.55 0.49
CA ARG A 97 -2.58 0.52 0.54
C ARG A 97 -2.56 -0.25 -0.76
N VAL A 98 -2.62 -1.58 -0.65
CA VAL A 98 -2.65 -2.47 -1.82
C VAL A 98 -3.98 -3.20 -1.81
N GLU A 99 -4.84 -2.88 -2.78
CA GLU A 99 -6.06 -3.65 -3.01
C GLU A 99 -5.65 -4.98 -3.66
N LEU A 100 -6.01 -6.11 -3.02
CA LEU A 100 -5.62 -7.44 -3.48
C LEU A 100 -6.72 -8.00 -4.37
N GLU A 101 -6.40 -8.17 -5.64
CA GLU A 101 -7.30 -8.79 -6.61
C GLU A 101 -7.44 -10.28 -6.30
N MET A 102 -8.67 -10.74 -6.15
CA MET A 102 -9.01 -12.14 -5.92
C MET A 102 -9.79 -12.69 -7.11
N PHE A 103 -9.45 -13.91 -7.49
CA PHE A 103 -10.06 -14.66 -8.58
C PHE A 103 -10.58 -15.98 -8.01
N GLY A 104 -11.89 -16.17 -8.09
CA GLY A 104 -12.55 -17.36 -7.55
C GLY A 104 -12.68 -17.36 -6.02
N ALA A 105 -12.52 -18.54 -5.42
CA ALA A 105 -12.76 -18.76 -4.00
C ALA A 105 -11.52 -18.46 -3.12
N GLY A 106 -11.73 -18.48 -1.81
CA GLY A 106 -10.66 -18.29 -0.83
C GLY A 106 -10.50 -16.85 -0.33
N LYS A 107 -9.51 -16.65 0.53
CA LYS A 107 -9.14 -15.35 1.09
C LYS A 107 -7.67 -15.07 0.77
N PRO A 108 -7.28 -13.82 0.46
CA PRO A 108 -5.91 -13.53 0.10
C PRO A 108 -4.98 -13.74 1.28
N LYS A 109 -3.77 -14.20 0.96
CA LYS A 109 -2.68 -14.37 1.93
C LYS A 109 -1.41 -13.83 1.32
N ILE A 110 -0.68 -12.98 2.06
CA ILE A 110 0.65 -12.55 1.61
C ILE A 110 1.57 -13.77 1.63
N LEU A 111 2.35 -13.96 0.57
CA LEU A 111 3.29 -15.08 0.38
C LEU A 111 4.75 -14.65 0.43
N GLU A 112 5.07 -13.42 0.00
CA GLU A 112 6.41 -12.87 0.10
C GLU A 112 6.36 -11.34 0.04
N TRP A 113 7.25 -10.66 0.76
CA TRP A 113 7.56 -9.25 0.55
C TRP A 113 9.03 -9.08 0.18
N LYS A 114 9.31 -8.38 -0.93
CA LYS A 114 10.67 -8.14 -1.40
C LYS A 114 10.86 -6.69 -1.82
N LEU A 115 11.76 -5.99 -1.14
CA LEU A 115 12.20 -4.66 -1.55
C LEU A 115 13.39 -4.75 -2.52
N MET A 116 13.25 -4.12 -3.68
CA MET A 116 14.28 -4.08 -4.72
C MET A 116 15.43 -3.17 -4.33
N ARG A 117 16.60 -3.41 -4.92
CA ARG A 117 17.86 -2.69 -4.66
C ARG A 117 18.37 -1.99 -5.92
N GLY A 118 19.43 -1.18 -5.77
CA GLY A 118 20.07 -0.49 -6.89
C GLY A 118 19.15 0.51 -7.60
N ALA A 119 19.12 0.47 -8.92
CA ALA A 119 18.34 1.39 -9.77
C ALA A 119 16.82 1.35 -9.48
N LEU A 120 16.31 0.20 -9.03
CA LEU A 120 14.91 -0.01 -8.67
C LEU A 120 14.66 0.11 -7.16
N SER A 121 15.59 0.66 -6.39
CA SER A 121 15.35 0.89 -4.96
C SER A 121 14.06 1.68 -4.69
N GLY A 122 13.32 1.26 -3.67
CA GLY A 122 11.97 1.78 -3.36
C GLY A 122 10.85 1.11 -4.16
N ILE A 123 11.16 0.25 -5.14
CA ILE A 123 10.17 -0.66 -5.69
C ILE A 123 10.09 -1.90 -4.79
N GLY A 124 8.88 -2.25 -4.36
CA GLY A 124 8.60 -3.46 -3.61
C GLY A 124 7.75 -4.43 -4.41
N LEU A 125 7.89 -5.72 -4.12
CA LEU A 125 7.10 -6.80 -4.68
C LEU A 125 6.36 -7.47 -3.54
N LEU A 126 5.04 -7.33 -3.55
CA LEU A 126 4.15 -7.98 -2.58
C LEU A 126 3.49 -9.17 -3.29
N LYS A 127 4.04 -10.36 -3.07
CA LYS A 127 3.48 -11.61 -3.59
C LYS A 127 2.35 -12.06 -2.68
N TYR A 128 1.24 -12.50 -3.25
CA TYR A 128 0.09 -12.98 -2.50
C TYR A 128 -0.66 -14.10 -3.24
N TYR A 129 -1.33 -14.94 -2.46
CA TYR A 129 -2.33 -15.89 -2.95
C TYR A 129 -3.59 -15.11 -3.36
N ALA A 130 -4.01 -15.30 -4.60
CA ALA A 130 -5.05 -14.55 -5.27
C ALA A 130 -6.30 -15.40 -5.58
N GLY A 131 -6.44 -16.57 -4.96
CA GLY A 131 -7.59 -17.46 -5.15
C GLY A 131 -7.29 -18.66 -6.05
N ASP A 132 -8.32 -19.21 -6.70
CA ASP A 132 -8.24 -20.38 -7.58
C ASP A 132 -9.22 -20.27 -8.76
N PHE A 133 -8.94 -20.96 -9.88
CA PHE A 133 -9.83 -21.01 -11.05
C PHE A 133 -10.86 -22.16 -11.01
N GLY A 134 -11.20 -22.68 -9.82
CA GLY A 134 -11.99 -23.90 -9.69
C GLY A 134 -11.23 -25.13 -10.18
N GLY A 135 -11.23 -26.20 -9.38
CA GLY A 135 -10.43 -27.40 -9.66
C GLY A 135 -9.08 -27.46 -8.93
N GLY A 136 -8.77 -26.47 -8.08
CA GLY A 136 -7.65 -26.52 -7.13
C GLY A 136 -6.35 -25.85 -7.61
N ASP A 137 -6.33 -25.32 -8.83
CA ASP A 137 -5.18 -24.55 -9.32
C ASP A 137 -5.12 -23.18 -8.64
N GLU A 138 -4.21 -23.06 -7.67
CA GLU A 138 -3.98 -21.81 -6.94
C GLU A 138 -3.35 -20.73 -7.84
N LEU A 139 -3.77 -19.50 -7.59
CA LEU A 139 -3.28 -18.32 -8.29
C LEU A 139 -2.41 -17.52 -7.36
N GLU A 140 -1.20 -17.21 -7.82
CA GLU A 140 -0.28 -16.31 -7.14
C GLU A 140 -0.06 -15.09 -8.00
N TYR A 141 -0.20 -13.92 -7.38
CA TYR A 141 0.01 -12.62 -8.03
C TYR A 141 1.03 -11.80 -7.24
N VAL A 142 1.60 -10.80 -7.91
CA VAL A 142 2.54 -9.86 -7.32
C VAL A 142 2.05 -8.45 -7.58
N ALA A 143 1.80 -7.70 -6.50
CA ALA A 143 1.64 -6.26 -6.59
C ALA A 143 3.02 -5.60 -6.60
N ILE A 144 3.31 -4.88 -7.69
CA ILE A 144 4.50 -4.04 -7.81
C ILE A 144 4.16 -2.69 -7.21
N VAL A 145 4.84 -2.30 -6.14
CA VAL A 145 4.56 -1.06 -5.41
C VAL A 145 5.77 -0.13 -5.45
N ASP A 146 5.53 1.17 -5.57
CA ASP A 146 6.53 2.20 -5.33
C ASP A 146 6.32 2.78 -3.92
N THR A 147 7.16 2.35 -2.98
CA THR A 147 7.06 2.75 -1.58
C THR A 147 7.40 4.22 -1.37
N ARG A 148 8.11 4.85 -2.32
CA ARG A 148 8.41 6.29 -2.25
C ARG A 148 7.25 7.14 -2.72
N ALA A 149 6.47 6.63 -3.67
CA ALA A 149 5.31 7.31 -4.21
C ALA A 149 4.00 6.89 -3.51
N ASN A 150 4.06 5.94 -2.56
CA ASN A 150 2.89 5.33 -1.92
C ASN A 150 1.86 4.82 -2.93
N LYS A 151 2.34 4.15 -3.99
CA LYS A 151 1.51 3.78 -5.14
C LYS A 151 1.70 2.31 -5.52
N VAL A 152 0.59 1.64 -5.81
CA VAL A 152 0.60 0.37 -6.58
C VAL A 152 0.81 0.73 -8.05
N VAL A 153 1.86 0.19 -8.65
CA VAL A 153 2.25 0.45 -10.04
C VAL A 153 1.51 -0.50 -10.99
N SER A 154 1.53 -1.80 -10.69
CA SER A 154 0.77 -2.83 -11.40
C SER A 154 0.55 -4.04 -10.50
N ILE A 155 -0.38 -4.90 -10.87
CA ILE A 155 -0.62 -6.23 -10.29
C ILE A 155 -0.50 -7.22 -11.42
N GLU A 156 0.40 -8.19 -11.28
CA GLU A 156 0.76 -9.11 -12.37
C GLU A 156 0.78 -10.56 -11.87
N PRO A 157 0.46 -11.54 -12.73
CA PRO A 157 0.50 -12.94 -12.36
C PRO A 157 1.95 -13.39 -12.08
N GLN A 158 2.09 -14.23 -11.07
CA GLN A 158 3.34 -14.92 -10.73
C GLN A 158 3.25 -16.40 -11.06
N ARG A 159 2.11 -17.04 -10.77
CA ARG A 159 1.88 -18.47 -11.03
C ARG A 159 0.39 -18.79 -11.11
N TRP A 160 0.00 -19.66 -12.04
CA TRP A 160 -1.33 -20.28 -12.10
C TRP A 160 -1.15 -21.81 -12.09
N GLY A 161 -1.50 -22.44 -10.96
CA GLY A 161 -1.20 -23.86 -10.73
C GLY A 161 0.31 -24.13 -10.83
N GLU A 162 0.72 -25.01 -11.75
CA GLU A 162 2.12 -25.34 -12.02
C GLU A 162 2.81 -24.38 -13.02
N ARG A 163 2.06 -23.48 -13.66
CA ARG A 163 2.58 -22.60 -14.71
C ARG A 163 3.02 -21.26 -14.12
N ALA A 164 4.32 -20.96 -14.21
CA ALA A 164 4.87 -19.70 -13.71
C ALA A 164 4.98 -18.63 -14.82
N ALA A 165 4.74 -17.37 -14.45
CA ALA A 165 5.01 -16.22 -15.30
C ALA A 165 6.52 -15.98 -15.46
N GLN A 166 6.92 -15.31 -16.54
CA GLN A 166 8.31 -14.90 -16.78
C GLN A 166 8.48 -13.41 -16.53
N TRP A 167 9.49 -13.03 -15.75
CA TRP A 167 9.75 -11.64 -15.34
C TRP A 167 11.11 -11.18 -15.84
N ASN A 168 11.12 -10.39 -16.91
CA ASN A 168 12.33 -9.86 -17.54
C ASN A 168 12.59 -8.42 -17.07
N TRP A 169 13.44 -8.31 -16.05
CA TRP A 169 13.78 -7.04 -15.41
C TRP A 169 14.74 -6.20 -16.26
N GLN A 170 14.45 -4.91 -16.37
CA GLN A 170 15.31 -3.91 -17.00
C GLN A 170 15.72 -2.84 -15.98
N ALA A 171 16.48 -1.83 -16.41
CA ALA A 171 16.95 -0.78 -15.52
C ALA A 171 15.82 0.06 -14.88
N VAL A 172 14.72 0.27 -15.61
CA VAL A 172 13.60 1.14 -15.21
C VAL A 172 12.22 0.57 -15.52
N SER A 173 12.14 -0.65 -16.06
CA SER A 173 10.91 -1.35 -16.41
C SER A 173 11.05 -2.85 -16.14
N VAL A 174 9.94 -3.56 -16.23
CA VAL A 174 9.90 -5.01 -16.24
C VAL A 174 8.91 -5.46 -17.31
N VAL A 175 9.27 -6.48 -18.07
CA VAL A 175 8.33 -7.17 -18.96
C VAL A 175 7.87 -8.44 -18.25
N VAL A 176 6.58 -8.54 -17.99
CA VAL A 176 5.97 -9.73 -17.41
C VAL A 176 5.22 -10.47 -18.50
N THR A 177 5.63 -11.71 -18.76
CA THR A 177 4.89 -12.64 -19.60
C THR A 177 4.05 -13.52 -18.69
N ASP A 178 2.72 -13.40 -18.80
CA ASP A 178 1.80 -14.22 -18.03
C ASP A 178 1.94 -15.72 -18.34
N PRO A 179 1.34 -16.60 -17.52
CA PRO A 179 1.44 -18.03 -17.76
C PRO A 179 0.91 -18.49 -19.13
N ASP A 180 0.01 -17.74 -19.77
CA ASP A 180 -0.54 -17.99 -21.11
C ASP A 180 0.33 -17.46 -22.26
N GLY A 181 1.40 -16.73 -21.95
CA GLY A 181 2.37 -16.24 -22.92
C GLY A 181 2.14 -14.79 -23.36
N HIS A 182 1.20 -14.06 -22.77
CA HIS A 182 0.97 -12.66 -23.08
C HIS A 182 1.94 -11.76 -22.31
N ALA A 183 2.71 -10.94 -23.04
CA ALA A 183 3.71 -10.05 -22.46
C ALA A 183 3.14 -8.64 -22.22
N ASN A 184 3.40 -8.10 -21.03
CA ASN A 184 3.07 -6.74 -20.63
C ASN A 184 4.33 -6.00 -20.14
N GLU A 185 4.63 -4.82 -20.69
CA GLU A 185 5.74 -3.99 -20.20
C GLU A 185 5.25 -2.95 -19.19
N ILE A 186 5.79 -3.02 -17.98
CA ILE A 186 5.49 -2.10 -16.88
C ILE A 186 6.65 -1.14 -16.67
N LYS A 187 6.41 0.14 -16.88
CA LYS A 187 7.40 1.21 -16.60
C LYS A 187 7.37 1.57 -15.11
N LEU A 188 8.51 1.40 -14.45
CA LEU A 188 8.65 1.60 -12.99
C LEU A 188 9.26 2.96 -12.65
N ARG A 189 10.10 3.49 -13.54
CA ARG A 189 10.74 4.80 -13.38
C ARG A 189 10.72 5.57 -14.70
N LYS A 190 10.83 6.90 -14.62
CA LYS A 190 11.14 7.72 -15.80
C LYS A 190 12.60 7.47 -16.18
N GLU A 191 12.87 7.26 -17.46
CA GLU A 191 14.24 7.20 -17.97
C GLU A 191 14.97 8.49 -17.60
N ARG A 192 16.04 8.35 -16.83
CA ARG A 192 16.88 9.50 -16.49
C ARG A 192 17.69 9.86 -17.74
N ARG A 193 17.22 10.85 -18.50
CA ARG A 193 18.01 11.43 -19.59
C ARG A 193 19.35 11.89 -19.00
N ALA A 194 20.45 11.36 -19.53
CA ALA A 194 21.76 11.88 -19.18
C ALA A 194 21.79 13.39 -19.52
N PRO A 195 22.30 14.26 -18.64
CA PRO A 195 22.47 15.65 -18.99
C PRO A 195 23.41 15.70 -20.19
N VAL A 196 22.91 16.20 -21.32
CA VAL A 196 23.73 16.49 -22.50
C VAL A 196 24.82 17.42 -22.01
N ALA A 197 26.07 16.95 -22.03
CA ALA A 197 27.21 17.78 -21.71
C ALA A 197 27.16 18.97 -22.67
N ARG A 198 26.88 20.17 -22.14
CA ARG A 198 27.09 21.40 -22.89
C ARG A 198 28.57 21.41 -23.23
N GLY A 199 28.87 21.22 -24.51
CA GLY A 199 30.23 21.32 -25.04
C GLY A 199 30.86 22.57 -24.49
N ARG A 200 32.02 22.41 -23.85
CA ARG A 200 32.87 23.51 -23.46
C ARG A 200 33.39 24.08 -24.77
N ASP A 201 32.83 25.21 -25.21
CA ASP A 201 33.40 26.01 -26.31
C ASP A 201 34.80 26.44 -25.87
N THR A 202 35.79 25.68 -26.30
CA THR A 202 37.21 26.03 -26.23
C THR A 202 37.66 26.44 -27.61
N ASP A 203 37.37 27.68 -28.01
CA ASP A 203 38.09 28.34 -29.08
C ASP A 203 38.91 29.48 -28.48
N SER A 204 40.15 29.13 -28.15
CA SER A 204 41.26 30.05 -27.94
C SER A 204 41.99 30.21 -29.27
N TRP A 205 42.67 31.36 -29.41
CA TRP A 205 43.71 31.73 -30.39
C TRP A 205 43.30 32.67 -31.54
N GLY A 206 43.38 33.97 -31.23
CA GLY A 206 43.75 35.03 -32.19
C GLY A 206 44.65 36.05 -31.49
N PHE A 207 45.96 35.81 -31.48
CA PHE A 207 47.00 36.76 -31.04
C PHE A 207 47.13 37.91 -32.04
N GLY A 208 47.24 39.15 -31.55
CA GLY A 208 47.64 40.27 -32.40
C GLY A 208 47.61 41.65 -31.72
N GLY A 209 48.67 41.99 -30.97
CA GLY A 209 49.18 43.36 -30.87
C GLY A 209 48.57 44.31 -29.82
N GLN A 210 49.28 44.48 -28.71
CA GLN A 210 49.38 45.76 -27.97
C GLN A 210 50.61 46.54 -28.51
N PRO A 211 50.85 47.84 -28.21
CA PRO A 211 50.25 48.66 -27.14
C PRO A 211 49.90 50.11 -27.52
N ARG A 212 49.12 50.82 -26.68
CA ARG A 212 49.37 52.26 -26.48
C ARG A 212 49.00 52.78 -25.10
N ASN A 213 50.05 53.32 -24.51
CA ASN A 213 50.22 54.06 -23.27
C ASN A 213 49.42 55.38 -23.29
N GLU A 214 48.71 55.72 -22.21
CA GLU A 214 48.95 56.90 -21.35
C GLU A 214 47.69 57.43 -20.61
N ARG A 215 47.84 57.46 -19.28
CA ARG A 215 47.44 58.51 -18.32
C ARG A 215 45.99 59.02 -18.34
N ARG A 216 45.29 58.88 -17.20
CA ARG A 216 45.11 59.97 -16.21
C ARG A 216 44.28 59.57 -14.97
N ARG A 217 44.88 59.88 -13.82
CA ARG A 217 44.33 60.45 -12.58
C ARG A 217 43.58 59.56 -11.57
N ALA A 218 44.31 59.32 -10.47
CA ALA A 218 43.82 59.04 -9.13
C ALA A 218 43.27 60.30 -8.42
N ARG A 219 42.26 60.15 -7.56
CA ARG A 219 42.27 60.43 -6.10
C ARG A 219 40.87 60.71 -5.54
N GLY A 220 40.64 60.19 -4.33
CA GLY A 220 39.60 60.58 -3.37
C GLY A 220 38.71 59.40 -3.00
N GLY A 221 38.73 58.79 -1.80
CA GLY A 221 39.28 59.19 -0.51
C GLY A 221 38.14 59.34 0.52
N GLY A 222 38.13 58.48 1.55
CA GLY A 222 37.28 58.58 2.76
C GLY A 222 36.41 57.34 2.97
N GLY A 223 36.39 56.65 4.11
CA GLY A 223 36.98 56.91 5.42
C GLY A 223 35.99 56.49 6.53
N GLY A 224 36.46 55.71 7.52
CA GLY A 224 35.81 55.47 8.82
C GLY A 224 34.77 54.35 8.82
N GLY A 225 34.90 53.24 9.56
CA GLY A 225 35.26 53.13 10.98
C GLY A 225 33.98 53.33 11.81
N GLY A 226 33.55 52.49 12.75
CA GLY A 226 34.05 51.26 13.34
C GLY A 226 33.12 50.94 14.53
N GLY A 227 33.23 49.72 15.07
CA GLY A 227 32.92 49.46 16.47
C GLY A 227 31.55 48.84 16.79
N GLY A 228 31.60 47.66 17.40
CA GLY A 228 30.71 47.30 18.50
C GLY A 228 29.97 45.98 18.35
N GLY A 229 30.30 45.02 19.22
CA GLY A 229 29.34 44.01 19.66
C GLY A 229 29.65 42.59 19.23
N ALA A 230 30.55 41.94 19.96
CA ALA A 230 30.59 40.49 20.06
C ALA A 230 29.27 40.00 20.68
N PHE A 231 28.48 39.19 19.96
CA PHE A 231 27.53 38.25 20.55
C PHE A 231 27.39 37.01 19.67
N ASP A 232 27.33 35.88 20.37
CA ASP A 232 27.58 34.52 19.94
C ASP A 232 26.46 33.85 19.14
N TRP A 233 26.91 32.89 18.32
CA TRP A 233 26.32 31.60 17.92
C TRP A 233 24.80 31.37 17.89
N LEU A 234 24.33 30.79 16.77
CA LEU A 234 23.88 29.38 16.76
C LEU A 234 23.85 28.78 15.34
N PHE A 235 24.49 27.62 15.26
CA PHE A 235 24.86 26.73 14.14
C PHE A 235 23.65 26.21 13.34
N ARG A 236 23.65 26.09 12.01
CA ARG A 236 24.43 25.22 11.07
C ARG A 236 24.29 23.73 11.30
#